data_AF-A0A4V2UUR1-F1
#
_entry.id   AF-A0A4V2UUR1-F1
#
_cell.length_a   1.000
_cell.length_b   1.000
_cell.length_c   1.000
_cell.angle_alpha   90.00
_cell.angle_beta   90.00
_cell.angle_gamma   90.00
#
_symmetry.space_group_name_H-M   'P 1'
#
loop_
_entity.id
_entity.type
_entity.pdbx_description
1 polymer ?
#
loop_
_entity_poly.entity_id
_entity_poly.type
_entity_poly.pdbx_seq_one_letter_code
_entity_poly.pdbx_strand_id
1 'polypeptide(L)'
;MKLIYQRIIAILIMCIPGAISIYGWTLMRDILFDYFANQGFAWFPFLGGLILFLLGLVFIGGFIFHHDKKRNKISPKWLGKDADPNYEQKPGCGC
;
A
#
# COMPACT_ATOMS: atom_id res chain seq x y z
N MET A 1 20.18 -1.10 17.98
CA MET A 1 18.87 -0.41 18.03
C MET A 1 17.77 -1.46 18.09
N LYS A 2 16.97 -1.53 19.16
CA LYS A 2 15.89 -2.53 19.32
C LYS A 2 14.93 -2.46 18.10
N LEU A 3 14.71 -3.60 17.43
CA LEU A 3 13.83 -3.74 16.25
C LEU A 3 12.40 -3.21 16.44
N ILE A 4 11.99 -3.00 17.70
CA ILE A 4 10.71 -2.39 18.09
C ILE A 4 10.63 -0.92 17.64
N TYR A 5 11.68 -0.12 17.85
CA TYR A 5 11.68 1.30 17.46
C TYR A 5 11.56 1.48 15.95
N GLN A 6 12.23 0.64 15.16
CA GLN A 6 12.11 0.65 13.69
C GLN A 6 10.67 0.36 13.22
N ARG A 7 9.96 -0.58 13.86
CA ARG A 7 8.57 -0.90 13.51
C ARG A 7 7.62 0.25 13.83
N ILE A 8 7.79 0.89 14.99
CA ILE A 8 6.95 2.03 15.40
C ILE A 8 7.16 3.22 14.45
N ILE A 9 8.40 3.53 14.08
CA ILE A 9 8.72 4.62 13.15
C ILE A 9 8.13 4.35 11.76
N ALA A 10 8.20 3.11 11.27
CA ALA A 10 7.61 2.73 9.99
C ALA A 10 6.09 2.94 9.97
N ILE A 11 5.39 2.57 11.05
CA ILE A 11 3.94 2.77 11.19
C ILE A 11 3.60 4.27 11.27
N LEU A 12 4.41 5.05 12.00
CA LEU A 12 4.22 6.50 12.12
C LEU A 12 4.36 7.22 10.78
N ILE A 13 5.38 6.85 9.99
CA ILE A 13 5.63 7.39 8.65
C ILE A 13 4.50 7.00 7.67
N MET A 14 3.95 5.80 7.81
CA MET A 14 2.84 5.31 6.98
C MET A 14 1.49 5.95 7.33
N CYS A 15 1.35 6.53 8.52
CA CYS A 15 0.12 7.22 8.94
C CYS A 15 -0.12 8.52 8.15
N ILE A 16 0.95 9.25 7.80
CA ILE A 16 0.90 10.52 7.05
C ILE A 16 0.24 10.34 5.65
N PRO A 17 0.72 9.44 4.77
CA PRO A 17 0.08 9.22 3.47
C PRO A 17 -1.33 8.63 3.60
N GLY A 18 -1.62 7.89 4.68
CA GLY A 18 -2.96 7.44 5.01
C GLY A 18 -3.93 8.62 5.23
N ALA A 19 -3.52 9.59 6.05
CA ALA A 19 -4.31 10.80 6.30
C ALA A 19 -4.54 11.62 5.02
N ILE A 20 -3.51 11.77 4.18
CA ILE A 20 -3.62 12.46 2.88
C ILE A 20 -4.64 11.77 1.96
N SER A 21 -4.64 10.43 1.95
CA SER A 21 -5.60 9.64 1.16
C SER A 21 -7.04 9.90 1.61
N ILE A 22 -7.30 9.86 2.92
CA ILE A 22 -8.63 10.08 3.50
C ILE A 22 -9.12 11.50 3.21
N TYR A 23 -8.22 12.48 3.27
CA TYR A 23 -8.54 13.86 2.92
C TYR A 23 -8.92 14.00 1.44
N GLY A 24 -8.16 13.39 0.52
CA GLY A 24 -8.49 13.34 -0.90
C GLY A 24 -9.84 12.70 -1.19
N TRP A 25 -10.16 11.59 -0.51
CA TRP A 25 -11.47 10.92 -0.62
C TRP A 25 -12.63 11.80 -0.13
N THR A 26 -12.42 12.51 1.00
CA THR A 26 -13.43 13.41 1.56
C THR A 26 -13.80 14.50 0.56
N LEU A 27 -12.81 15.12 -0.10
CA LEU A 27 -13.05 16.12 -1.14
C LEU A 27 -13.90 15.55 -2.29
N MET A 28 -13.59 14.35 -2.78
CA MET A 28 -14.35 13.72 -3.86
C MET A 28 -15.81 13.47 -3.47
N ARG A 29 -16.03 13.04 -2.22
CA ARG A 29 -17.37 12.79 -1.68
C ARG A 29 -18.18 14.06 -1.58
N ASP A 30 -17.58 15.15 -1.10
CA ASP A 30 -18.29 16.43 -0.95
C ASP A 30 -18.72 17.01 -2.31
N ILE A 31 -17.87 16.87 -3.33
CA ILE A 31 -18.19 17.33 -4.70
C ILE A 31 -19.26 16.44 -5.37
N LEU A 32 -19.27 15.14 -5.07
CA LEU A 32 -20.35 14.25 -5.48
C LEU A 32 -21.68 14.70 -4.86
N PHE A 33 -21.70 15.06 -3.57
CA PHE A 33 -22.90 15.59 -2.92
C PHE A 33 -23.34 16.93 -3.51
N ASP A 34 -22.43 17.86 -3.80
CA ASP A 34 -22.74 19.13 -4.45
C ASP A 34 -23.36 18.92 -5.84
N TYR A 35 -22.89 17.91 -6.58
CA TYR A 35 -23.47 17.54 -7.86
C TYR A 35 -24.91 17.01 -7.72
N PHE A 36 -25.16 16.15 -6.74
CA PHE A 36 -26.52 15.67 -6.44
C PHE A 36 -27.44 16.79 -5.91
N ALA A 37 -26.88 17.79 -5.22
CA ALA A 37 -27.58 18.98 -4.75
C ALA A 37 -27.81 20.04 -5.85
N ASN A 38 -27.50 19.73 -7.11
CA ASN A 38 -27.68 20.60 -8.28
C ASN A 38 -26.87 21.91 -8.22
N GLN A 39 -25.77 21.95 -7.45
CA GLN A 39 -24.88 23.12 -7.32
C GLN A 39 -23.74 23.17 -8.36
N GLY A 40 -23.77 22.26 -9.35
CA GLY A 40 -22.78 22.19 -10.44
C GLY A 40 -21.56 21.34 -10.08
N PHE A 41 -20.89 20.80 -11.10
CA PHE A 41 -19.77 19.88 -10.89
C PHE A 41 -18.42 20.62 -10.88
N ALA A 42 -17.76 20.65 -9.72
CA ALA A 42 -16.45 21.25 -9.57
C ALA A 42 -15.34 20.27 -10.00
N TRP A 43 -15.03 20.26 -11.30
CA TRP A 43 -14.01 19.39 -11.91
C TRP A 43 -12.61 19.55 -11.30
N PHE A 44 -12.19 20.79 -11.00
CA PHE A 44 -10.85 21.09 -10.47
C PHE A 44 -10.55 20.45 -9.10
N PRO A 45 -11.39 20.68 -8.07
CA PRO A 45 -11.20 20.03 -6.77
C PRO A 45 -11.44 18.51 -6.84
N PHE A 46 -12.25 18.02 -7.77
CA PHE A 46 -12.47 16.59 -7.96
C PHE A 46 -11.20 15.90 -8.49
N LEU A 47 -10.57 16.48 -9.51
CA LEU A 47 -9.30 15.99 -10.04
C LEU A 47 -8.18 16.10 -9.01
N GLY A 48 -8.15 17.21 -8.25
CA GLY A 48 -7.22 17.38 -7.13
C GLY A 48 -7.37 16.28 -6.07
N GLY A 49 -8.60 16.03 -5.62
CA GLY A 49 -8.91 14.95 -4.68
C GLY A 49 -8.55 13.56 -5.22
N LEU A 50 -8.82 13.31 -6.51
CA LEU A 50 -8.46 12.06 -7.20
C LEU A 50 -6.95 11.84 -7.21
N ILE A 51 -6.17 12.85 -7.56
CA ILE A 51 -4.71 12.78 -7.60
C ILE A 51 -4.15 12.56 -6.19
N LEU A 52 -4.63 13.31 -5.19
CA LEU A 52 -4.23 13.15 -3.79
C LEU A 52 -4.53 11.76 -3.25
N PHE A 53 -5.70 11.21 -3.57
CA PHE A 53 -6.10 9.86 -3.20
C PHE A 53 -5.22 8.79 -3.87
N LEU A 54 -5.00 8.87 -5.18
CA LEU A 54 -4.14 7.92 -5.90
C LEU A 54 -2.69 8.01 -5.43
N LEU A 55 -2.16 9.21 -5.19
CA LEU A 55 -0.81 9.39 -4.66
C LEU A 55 -0.64 8.68 -3.33
N GLY A 56 -1.59 8.87 -2.41
CA GLY A 56 -1.57 8.20 -1.12
C GLY A 56 -1.65 6.68 -1.24
N LEU A 57 -2.49 6.16 -2.14
CA LEU A 57 -2.67 4.72 -2.37
C LEU A 57 -1.43 4.07 -3.00
N VAL A 58 -0.84 4.72 -4.02
CA VAL A 58 0.41 4.28 -4.66
C VAL A 58 1.57 4.35 -3.68
N PHE A 59 1.63 5.40 -2.85
CA PHE A 59 2.68 5.56 -1.85
C PHE A 59 2.59 4.46 -0.78
N ILE A 60 1.38 4.16 -0.28
CA ILE A 60 1.13 3.07 0.66
C ILE A 60 1.50 1.72 0.04
N GLY A 61 0.99 1.42 -1.16
CA GLY A 61 1.27 0.16 -1.85
C GLY A 61 2.75 -0.03 -2.17
N GLY A 62 3.42 1.01 -2.65
CA GLY A 62 4.85 1.00 -2.95
C GLY A 62 5.70 0.84 -1.68
N PHE A 63 5.33 1.50 -0.59
CA PHE A 63 6.01 1.38 0.69
C PHE A 63 5.86 -0.04 1.28
N ILE A 64 4.66 -0.61 1.25
CA ILE A 64 4.41 -1.99 1.69
C ILE A 64 5.27 -2.97 0.88
N PHE A 65 5.26 -2.87 -0.45
CA PHE A 65 6.02 -3.77 -1.31
C PHE A 65 7.54 -3.68 -1.09
N HIS A 66 8.08 -2.46 -0.99
CA HIS A 66 9.51 -2.26 -0.74
C HIS A 66 9.93 -2.75 0.66
N HIS A 67 9.08 -2.52 1.67
CA HIS A 67 9.37 -2.93 3.04
C HIS A 67 9.25 -4.46 3.22
N ASP A 68 8.29 -5.11 2.56
CA ASP A 68 8.09 -6.56 2.67
C ASP A 68 9.15 -7.35 1.90
N LYS A 69 9.69 -6.80 0.80
CA LYS A 69 10.85 -7.37 0.09
C LYS A 69 12.06 -7.54 1.02
N LYS A 70 12.27 -6.61 1.97
CA LYS A 70 13.37 -6.70 2.96
C LYS A 70 13.14 -7.75 4.05
N ARG A 71 11.93 -8.31 4.18
CA ARG A 71 11.55 -9.23 5.25
C ARG A 71 11.45 -10.69 4.81
N ASN A 72 11.74 -11.02 3.55
CA ASN A 72 11.81 -12.40 3.03
C ASN A 72 10.63 -13.28 3.51
N LYS A 73 9.42 -12.71 3.51
CA LYS A 73 8.15 -13.41 3.82
C LYS A 73 7.28 -13.59 2.57
N ILE A 74 7.88 -13.55 1.40
CA ILE A 74 7.26 -14.12 0.21
C ILE A 74 7.26 -15.64 0.39
N SER A 75 6.06 -16.22 0.35
CA SER A 75 5.87 -17.67 0.43
C SER A 75 6.83 -18.37 -0.56
N PRO A 76 7.47 -19.50 -0.20
CA PRO A 76 8.46 -20.19 -1.03
C PRO A 76 7.95 -20.58 -2.43
N LYS A 77 6.65 -20.47 -2.69
CA LYS A 77 6.05 -20.58 -4.04
C LYS A 77 6.35 -19.40 -4.99
N TRP A 78 6.74 -18.23 -4.48
CA TRP A 78 7.09 -17.02 -5.28
C TRP A 78 8.59 -16.73 -5.30
N LEU A 79 9.35 -17.47 -4.49
CA LEU A 79 10.80 -17.48 -4.54
C LEU A 79 11.17 -18.40 -5.70
N GLY A 80 12.03 -17.92 -6.62
CA GLY A 80 12.65 -18.81 -7.60
C GLY A 80 13.25 -20.03 -6.88
N LYS A 81 13.24 -21.17 -7.57
CA LYS A 81 13.62 -22.51 -7.06
C LYS A 81 14.98 -22.52 -6.33
N ASP A 82 15.79 -21.50 -6.56
CA ASP A 82 17.16 -21.28 -6.12
C ASP A 82 17.30 -20.80 -4.66
N ALA A 83 16.20 -20.41 -3.99
CA ALA A 83 16.26 -19.77 -2.68
C ALA A 83 15.44 -20.46 -1.57
N ASP A 84 14.88 -21.65 -1.84
CA ASP A 84 14.25 -22.48 -0.81
C ASP A 84 15.31 -23.34 -0.08
N PRO A 85 15.64 -23.08 1.20
CA PRO A 85 16.64 -23.84 1.95
C PRO A 85 16.19 -25.27 2.30
N ASN A 86 14.99 -25.69 1.86
CA ASN A 86 14.39 -26.99 2.10
C ASN A 86 14.09 -27.76 0.79
N TYR A 87 14.60 -27.29 -0.36
CA TYR A 87 14.38 -27.93 -1.67
C TYR A 87 15.05 -29.31 -1.72
N GLU A 88 16.24 -29.42 -1.15
CA GLU A 88 17.05 -30.65 -1.12
C GLU A 88 16.45 -31.77 -0.27
N GLN A 89 15.47 -31.45 0.59
CA GLN A 89 14.90 -32.38 1.57
C GLN A 89 13.55 -32.98 1.18
N LYS A 90 13.04 -32.80 -0.06
CA LYS A 90 11.81 -33.48 -0.48
C LYS A 90 12.07 -34.98 -0.73
N PRO A 91 11.66 -35.90 0.15
CA PRO A 91 11.82 -37.32 -0.09
C PRO A 91 10.66 -37.77 -1.00
N GLY A 92 10.92 -37.93 -2.30
CA GLY A 92 9.85 -38.32 -3.22
C GLY A 92 10.22 -38.64 -4.67
N CYS A 93 11.50 -38.67 -5.03
CA CYS A 93 11.92 -39.22 -6.32
C CYS A 93 13.03 -40.24 -6.12
N GLY A 94 12.69 -41.29 -5.36
CA GLY A 94 13.26 -42.60 -5.57
C GLY A 94 12.33 -43.36 -6.49
N CYS A 95 12.68 -43.40 -7.78
CA CYS A 95 12.40 -44.46 -8.74
C CYS A 95 13.51 -44.37 -9.79
#